data_AF-A0A845W889-F1
#
_entry.id   AF-A0A845W889-F1
#
_cell.length_a   1.000
_cell.length_b   1.000
_cell.length_c   1.000
_cell.angle_alpha   90.00
_cell.angle_beta   90.00
_cell.angle_gamma   90.00
#
_symmetry.space_group_name_H-M   'P 1'
#
loop_
_entity.id
_entity.type
_entity.pdbx_description
1 polymer ?
#
loop_
_entity_poly.entity_id
_entity_poly.type
_entity_poly.pdbx_seq_one_letter_code
_entity_poly.pdbx_strand_id
1 'polypeptide(L)'
;LGGTDRLDNLALACRRCNERRYNFTTGIDPDTGNEVPLFNPRLQSWSDHFIWTADGLRIIGTSPTGRATCARLDLNDERRSEKFIVKSRQLWVKGGLHPPPEDPQQSV
;
A
#
# COMPACT_ATOMS: atom_id res chain seq x y z
N LEU A 1 4.41 -20.03 9.10
CA LEU A 1 3.30 -19.07 9.33
C LEU A 1 2.07 -19.88 9.71
N GLY A 2 1.29 -19.42 10.70
CA GLY A 2 0.18 -20.17 11.34
C GLY A 2 -1.09 -19.33 11.57
N GLY A 3 -1.42 -18.45 10.61
CA GLY A 3 -2.69 -17.72 10.61
C GLY A 3 -3.87 -18.62 10.25
N THR A 4 -5.07 -18.26 10.68
CA THR A 4 -6.31 -19.01 10.41
C THR A 4 -6.92 -18.63 9.07
N ASP A 5 -7.82 -19.45 8.54
CA ASP A 5 -8.64 -19.18 7.35
C ASP A 5 -10.00 -18.56 7.68
N ARG A 6 -10.17 -18.11 8.93
CA ARG A 6 -11.38 -17.42 9.38
C ARG A 6 -11.58 -16.13 8.59
N LEU A 7 -12.84 -15.80 8.29
CA LEU A 7 -13.22 -14.64 7.49
C LEU A 7 -12.64 -13.31 8.01
N ASP A 8 -12.52 -13.16 9.33
CA ASP A 8 -11.91 -11.99 10.00
C ASP A 8 -10.40 -11.84 9.72
N ASN A 9 -9.72 -12.95 9.40
CA ASN A 9 -8.31 -13.00 9.04
C ASN A 9 -8.06 -12.92 7.52
N LEU A 10 -9.11 -12.97 6.69
CA LEU A 10 -9.01 -12.78 5.25
C LEU A 10 -9.07 -11.29 4.86
N ALA A 11 -8.56 -10.97 3.67
CA ALA A 11 -8.63 -9.64 3.08
C ALA A 11 -8.95 -9.74 1.58
N LEU A 12 -9.76 -8.82 1.07
CA LEU A 12 -10.02 -8.73 -0.37
C LEU A 12 -8.77 -8.26 -1.09
N ALA A 13 -8.32 -9.05 -2.07
CA ALA A 13 -7.17 -8.70 -2.90
C ALA A 13 -7.42 -9.16 -4.33
N CYS A 14 -7.05 -8.31 -5.30
CA CYS A 14 -6.94 -8.77 -6.67
C CYS A 14 -5.75 -9.73 -6.81
N ARG A 15 -5.73 -10.52 -7.90
CA ARG A 15 -4.62 -11.44 -8.19
C ARG A 15 -3.25 -10.77 -8.07
N ARG A 16 -3.08 -9.57 -8.64
CA ARG A 16 -1.80 -8.83 -8.64
C ARG A 16 -1.33 -8.50 -7.22
N CYS A 17 -2.23 -8.00 -6.37
CA CYS A 17 -1.92 -7.66 -4.98
C CYS A 17 -1.66 -8.91 -4.15
N ASN A 18 -2.44 -9.99 -4.35
CA ASN A 18 -2.26 -11.25 -3.63
C ASN A 18 -0.89 -11.89 -3.92
N GLU A 19 -0.48 -11.92 -5.19
CA GLU A 19 0.85 -12.43 -5.60
C GLU A 19 2.00 -11.60 -5.00
N ARG A 20 1.81 -10.28 -4.80
CA ARG A 20 2.81 -9.40 -4.18
C ARG A 20 2.88 -9.55 -2.66
N ARG A 21 1.73 -9.74 -1.99
CA ARG A 21 1.67 -9.93 -0.53
C ARG A 21 2.21 -11.30 -0.13
N TYR A 22 1.77 -12.35 -0.82
CA TYR A 22 2.11 -13.74 -0.53
C TYR A 22 2.09 -13.99 0.99
N ASN A 23 3.17 -14.50 1.53
CA ASN A 23 3.34 -14.78 2.96
C ASN A 23 4.34 -13.81 3.63
N PHE A 24 4.67 -12.69 2.98
CA PHE A 24 5.66 -11.74 3.48
C PHE A 24 5.14 -10.98 4.70
N THR A 25 5.96 -10.95 5.74
CA THR A 25 5.71 -10.19 6.99
C THR A 25 6.71 -9.05 7.21
N THR A 26 7.82 -9.05 6.47
CA THR A 26 8.89 -8.04 6.52
C THR A 26 9.23 -7.48 5.13
N GLY A 27 9.89 -6.34 5.09
CA GLY A 27 10.37 -5.65 3.89
C GLY A 27 11.67 -4.90 4.17
N ILE A 28 12.45 -4.61 3.13
CA ILE A 28 13.61 -3.73 3.27
C ILE A 28 13.13 -2.29 3.09
N ASP A 29 13.42 -1.43 4.07
CA ASP A 29 13.23 0.01 3.93
C ASP A 29 14.29 0.54 2.94
N PRO A 30 13.89 1.06 1.76
CA PRO A 30 14.84 1.50 0.74
C PRO A 30 15.76 2.63 1.20
N ASP A 31 15.37 3.44 2.18
CA ASP A 31 16.15 4.59 2.62
C ASP A 31 17.27 4.18 3.60
N THR A 32 17.02 3.16 4.42
CA THR A 32 17.94 2.75 5.50
C THR A 32 18.62 1.41 5.22
N GLY A 33 18.10 0.60 4.31
CA GLY A 33 18.55 -0.77 4.05
C GLY A 33 18.15 -1.78 5.13
N ASN A 34 17.48 -1.35 6.20
CA ASN A 34 17.08 -2.21 7.30
C ASN A 34 15.86 -3.06 6.92
N GLU A 35 15.84 -4.31 7.39
CA GLU A 35 14.64 -5.13 7.36
C GLU A 35 13.70 -4.72 8.49
N VAL A 36 12.47 -4.37 8.13
CA VAL A 36 11.43 -3.91 9.05
C VAL A 36 10.11 -4.65 8.80
N PRO A 37 9.20 -4.72 9.79
CA PRO A 37 7.86 -5.26 9.58
C PRO A 37 7.09 -4.50 8.50
N LEU A 38 6.34 -5.24 7.68
CA LEU A 38 5.37 -4.66 6.75
C LEU A 38 4.15 -4.14 7.51
N PHE A 39 3.47 -3.17 6.92
CA PHE A 39 2.25 -2.60 7.47
C PHE A 39 1.15 -3.66 7.68
N ASN A 40 0.57 -3.64 8.88
CA ASN A 40 -0.55 -4.45 9.28
C ASN A 40 -1.78 -3.57 9.55
N PRO A 41 -2.74 -3.49 8.60
CA PRO A 41 -3.92 -2.64 8.74
C PRO A 41 -4.85 -3.04 9.90
N ARG A 42 -4.67 -4.22 10.51
CA ARG A 42 -5.44 -4.63 11.70
C ARG A 42 -4.89 -4.06 13.00
N LEU A 43 -3.65 -3.60 13.01
CA LEU A 43 -2.96 -3.14 14.22
C LEU A 43 -2.43 -1.71 14.12
N GLN A 44 -2.38 -1.13 12.91
CA GLN A 44 -1.71 0.14 12.64
C GLN A 44 -2.64 1.07 11.85
N SER A 45 -2.55 2.36 12.16
CA SER A 45 -3.29 3.41 11.45
C SER A 45 -2.59 3.75 10.12
N TRP A 46 -3.38 3.94 9.06
CA TRP A 46 -2.84 4.30 7.75
C TRP A 46 -2.04 5.61 7.78
N SER A 47 -2.59 6.64 8.44
CA SER A 47 -2.02 8.00 8.53
C SER A 47 -0.64 8.06 9.17
N ASP A 48 -0.27 7.07 9.99
CA ASP A 48 1.03 7.01 10.66
C ASP A 48 2.15 6.57 9.70
N HIS A 49 1.77 5.94 8.59
CA HIS A 49 2.72 5.28 7.70
C HIS A 49 2.66 5.75 6.25
N PHE A 50 1.53 6.33 5.82
CA PHE A 50 1.27 6.66 4.43
C PHE A 50 0.58 8.01 4.26
N ILE A 51 0.86 8.65 3.13
CA ILE A 51 0.07 9.75 2.58
C ILE A 51 -0.16 9.52 1.08
N TRP A 52 -1.21 10.11 0.53
CA TRP A 52 -1.43 10.17 -0.92
C TRP A 52 -0.69 11.38 -1.53
N THR A 53 -0.25 11.25 -2.79
CA THR A 53 0.15 12.41 -3.60
C THR A 53 -1.01 13.37 -3.81
N ALA A 54 -0.73 14.65 -4.08
CA ALA A 54 -1.77 15.68 -4.29
C ALA A 54 -2.78 15.34 -5.42
N ASP A 55 -2.40 14.48 -6.37
CA ASP A 55 -3.28 13.95 -7.43
C ASP A 55 -4.05 12.67 -7.04
N GLY A 56 -3.82 12.12 -5.85
CA GLY A 56 -4.43 10.90 -5.34
C GLY A 56 -3.93 9.62 -6.03
N LEU A 57 -2.87 9.67 -6.84
CA LEU A 57 -2.49 8.53 -7.67
C LEU A 57 -1.47 7.59 -7.04
N ARG A 58 -0.63 8.11 -6.14
CA ARG A 58 0.47 7.36 -5.52
C ARG A 58 0.42 7.41 -4.01
N ILE A 59 0.82 6.30 -3.41
CA ILE A 59 1.05 6.16 -1.97
C ILE A 59 2.51 6.49 -1.70
N ILE A 60 2.76 7.40 -0.75
CA ILE A 60 4.09 7.72 -0.23
C ILE A 60 4.20 7.12 1.16
N GLY A 61 5.23 6.30 1.39
CA GLY A 61 5.55 5.83 2.73
C GLY A 61 6.29 6.90 3.52
N THR A 62 5.75 7.33 4.65
CA THR A 62 6.33 8.39 5.52
C THR A 62 7.12 7.84 6.70
N SER A 63 7.12 6.53 6.88
CA SER A 63 7.85 5.80 7.92
C SER A 63 8.66 4.65 7.32
N PRO A 64 9.65 4.07 8.03
CA PRO A 64 10.37 2.88 7.58
C PRO A 64 9.42 1.73 7.18
N THR A 65 8.42 1.43 8.01
CA THR A 65 7.37 0.44 7.69
C THR A 65 6.60 0.80 6.43
N GLY A 66 6.21 2.07 6.27
CA GLY A 66 5.48 2.54 5.09
C GLY A 66 6.29 2.38 3.80
N ARG A 67 7.54 2.85 3.79
CA ARG A 67 8.44 2.74 2.64
C ARG A 67 8.76 1.29 2.30
N ALA A 68 9.09 0.47 3.30
CA ALA A 68 9.33 -0.96 3.12
C ALA A 68 8.08 -1.67 2.57
N THR A 69 6.88 -1.26 3.00
CA THR A 69 5.62 -1.80 2.48
C THR A 69 5.40 -1.42 1.01
N CYS A 70 5.53 -0.14 0.67
CA CYS A 70 5.43 0.32 -0.71
C CYS A 70 6.42 -0.40 -1.62
N ALA A 71 7.67 -0.54 -1.17
CA ALA A 71 8.73 -1.21 -1.90
C ALA A 71 8.48 -2.71 -2.03
N ARG A 72 8.25 -3.45 -0.93
CA ARG A 72 8.07 -4.91 -0.97
C ARG A 72 6.84 -5.29 -1.81
N LEU A 73 5.71 -4.61 -1.56
CA LEU A 73 4.41 -4.96 -2.15
C LEU A 73 4.10 -4.26 -3.47
N ASP A 74 4.95 -3.33 -3.91
CA ASP A 74 4.78 -2.62 -5.19
C ASP A 74 3.41 -1.91 -5.27
N LEU A 75 3.03 -1.21 -4.20
CA LEU A 75 1.69 -0.61 -4.03
C LEU A 75 1.32 0.44 -5.09
N ASN A 76 2.30 0.96 -5.82
CA ASN A 76 2.13 1.91 -6.92
C ASN A 76 2.33 1.27 -8.30
N ASP A 77 2.46 -0.06 -8.39
CA ASP A 77 2.62 -0.81 -9.64
C ASP A 77 3.81 -0.33 -10.47
N GLU A 78 4.95 -0.08 -9.78
CA GLU A 78 6.12 0.52 -10.41
C GLU A 78 6.95 -0.49 -11.19
N ARG A 79 6.95 -1.76 -10.77
CA ARG A 79 7.78 -2.81 -11.39
C ARG A 79 7.18 -3.41 -12.66
N ARG A 80 5.92 -3.08 -13.01
CA ARG A 80 5.28 -3.55 -14.24
C ARG A 80 5.30 -2.44 -15.30
N SER A 81 5.42 -2.84 -16.57
CA SER A 81 5.36 -1.92 -17.71
C SER A 81 3.99 -1.26 -17.81
N GLU A 82 2.92 -2.03 -17.59
CA GLU A 82 1.56 -1.52 -17.50
C GLU A 82 1.26 -1.04 -16.08
N LYS A 83 1.09 0.28 -15.92
CA LYS A 83 0.73 0.97 -14.66
C LYS A 83 -0.77 0.84 -14.33
N PHE A 84 -1.28 -0.38 -14.25
CA PHE A 84 -2.70 -0.68 -14.11
C PHE A 84 -3.30 -0.05 -12.85
N ILE A 85 -2.62 -0.14 -11.71
CA ILE A 85 -3.13 0.40 -10.44
C ILE A 85 -3.27 1.92 -10.51
N VAL A 86 -2.24 2.62 -11.00
CA VAL A 86 -2.26 4.08 -11.15
C VAL A 86 -3.34 4.52 -12.14
N LYS A 87 -3.48 3.83 -13.28
CA LYS A 87 -4.56 4.09 -14.25
C LYS A 87 -5.96 3.88 -13.65
N SER A 88 -6.12 2.86 -12.82
CA SER A 88 -7.39 2.61 -12.12
C SER A 88 -7.72 3.73 -11.15
N ARG A 89 -6.74 4.15 -10.33
CA ARG A 89 -6.88 5.31 -9.42
C ARG A 89 -7.25 6.59 -10.16
N GLN A 90 -6.68 6.85 -11.34
CA GLN A 90 -7.07 8.02 -12.16
C GLN A 90 -8.56 8.03 -12.49
N LEU A 91 -9.16 6.88 -12.80
CA LEU A 91 -10.60 6.77 -13.05
C LEU A 91 -11.42 6.97 -11.76
N TRP A 92 -10.93 6.46 -10.64
CA TRP A 92 -11.60 6.61 -9.35
C TRP A 92 -11.55 8.05 -8.82
N VAL A 93 -10.42 8.74 -9.00
CA VAL A 93 -10.29 10.18 -8.71
C VAL A 93 -11.27 10.98 -9.54
N LYS A 94 -11.36 10.72 -10.86
CA LYS A 94 -12.37 11.37 -11.73
C LYS A 94 -13.81 11.10 -11.29
N GLY A 95 -14.06 9.94 -10.69
CA GLY A 95 -15.37 9.57 -10.13
C GLY A 95 -15.62 10.08 -8.70
N GLY A 96 -14.67 10.79 -8.07
CA GLY A 96 -14.80 11.22 -6.67
C GLY A 96 -14.78 10.08 -5.65
N LEU A 97 -14.26 8.90 -6.03
CA LEU A 97 -14.18 7.70 -5.18
C LEU A 97 -12.82 7.55 -4.49
N HIS A 98 -11.85 8.40 -4.82
CA HIS A 98 -10.47 8.27 -4.37
C HIS A 98 -9.75 9.64 -4.33
N PRO A 99 -8.83 9.88 -3.38
CA PRO A 99 -8.52 9.05 -2.20
C PRO A 99 -9.66 9.04 -1.16
N PRO A 100 -9.63 8.15 -0.14
CA PRO A 100 -10.52 8.24 1.00
C PRO A 100 -10.42 9.62 1.67
N PRO A 101 -11.53 10.28 2.03
CA PRO A 101 -11.51 11.64 2.60
C PRO A 101 -10.68 11.78 3.89
N GLU A 102 -10.58 10.71 4.66
CA GLU A 102 -9.87 10.68 5.95
C GLU A 102 -8.37 10.38 5.78
N ASP A 103 -7.94 9.94 4.60
CA ASP A 103 -6.54 9.65 4.36
C ASP A 103 -5.76 10.94 4.16
N PRO A 104 -4.57 11.09 4.79
CA PRO A 104 -3.75 12.25 4.59
C PRO A 104 -3.22 12.33 3.16
N GLN A 105 -3.11 13.55 2.65
CA GLN A 105 -2.67 13.85 1.29
C GLN A 105 -1.66 15.01 1.32
N GLN A 106 -0.71 15.00 0.39
CA GLN A 106 0.18 16.15 0.18
C GLN A 106 -0.64 17.40 -0.12
N SER A 107 -0.21 18.54 0.44
CA SER A 107 -0.72 19.85 0.03
C SER A 107 -0.39 20.12 -1.43
N VAL A 108 -1.29 20.83 -2.12
CA VAL A 108 -1.14 21.27 -3.52
C VAL A 108 -0.13 22.40 -3.62
#